data_AF-A0A1I1WST7-F1
#
_entry.id   AF-A0A1I1WST7-F1
#
_cell.length_a   1.000
_cell.length_b   1.000
_cell.length_c   1.000
_cell.angle_alpha   90.00
_cell.angle_beta   90.00
_cell.angle_gamma   90.00
#
_symmetry.space_group_name_H-M   'P 1'
#
loop_
_entity.id
_entity.type
_entity.pdbx_description
1 polymer ?
#
loop_
_entity_poly.entity_id
_entity_poly.type
_entity_poly.pdbx_seq_one_letter_code
_entity_poly.pdbx_strand_id
1 'polypeptide(L)'
;MFASDTVRIDGSLGTFSYISEKGSEVTKAFCARCASPIYGVNTRLPDHLTLSLGTMDDASGLAIEVVIFKRDKPHWDQLGDGVTAFATQPDWEP
;
A
#
# COMPACT_ATOMS: atom_id res chain seq x y z
N MET A 1 -5.11 -6.24 2.36
CA MET A 1 -5.64 -5.53 1.16
C MET A 1 -7.15 -5.55 1.25
N PHE A 2 -7.85 -4.65 0.55
CA PHE A 2 -9.31 -4.54 0.62
C PHE A 2 -9.92 -4.83 -0.76
N ALA A 3 -11.03 -5.57 -0.81
CA ALA A 3 -11.75 -5.80 -2.06
C ALA A 3 -12.33 -4.48 -2.57
N SER A 4 -12.17 -4.21 -3.87
CA SER A 4 -12.51 -2.90 -4.46
C SER A 4 -14.00 -2.55 -4.35
N ASP A 5 -14.88 -3.55 -4.42
CA ASP A 5 -16.33 -3.41 -4.30
C ASP A 5 -16.81 -3.06 -2.88
N THR A 6 -15.97 -3.29 -1.86
CA THR A 6 -16.25 -2.92 -0.47
C THR A 6 -15.79 -1.51 -0.11
N VAL A 7 -15.05 -0.83 -1.01
CA VAL A 7 -14.49 0.50 -0.74
C VAL A 7 -15.27 1.56 -1.50
N ARG A 8 -15.78 2.55 -0.76
CA ARG A 8 -16.38 3.76 -1.32
C ARG A 8 -15.43 4.94 -1.18
N ILE A 9 -15.28 5.72 -2.24
CA ILE A 9 -14.40 6.89 -2.30
C ILE A 9 -15.22 8.10 -2.73
N ASP A 10 -15.16 9.17 -1.93
CA ASP A 10 -15.78 10.45 -2.22
C ASP A 10 -14.72 11.56 -2.22
N GLY A 11 -14.73 12.41 -3.25
CA GLY A 11 -13.82 13.54 -3.42
C GLY A 11 -12.90 13.42 -4.65
N SER A 12 -12.13 14.48 -4.90
CA SER A 12 -11.26 14.58 -6.08
C SER A 12 -9.90 13.94 -5.83
N LEU A 13 -9.49 13.06 -6.75
CA LEU A 13 -8.22 12.37 -6.71
C LEU A 13 -7.35 12.74 -7.91
N GLY A 14 -6.04 12.82 -7.67
CA GLY A 14 -5.01 12.73 -8.69
C GLY A 14 -4.43 11.31 -8.72
N THR A 15 -3.86 10.91 -9.86
CA THR A 15 -3.25 9.59 -10.04
C THR A 15 -1.88 9.68 -10.69
N PHE A 16 -0.99 8.78 -10.30
CA PHE A 16 0.31 8.57 -10.93
C PHE A 16 0.53 7.07 -11.16
N SER A 17 0.97 6.69 -12.36
CA SER A 17 1.23 5.29 -12.73
C SER A 17 2.70 5.09 -13.11
N TYR A 18 3.24 3.91 -12.78
CA TYR A 18 4.57 3.47 -13.18
C TYR A 18 4.61 1.94 -13.35
N ILE A 19 5.61 1.45 -14.10
CA ILE A 19 5.84 0.01 -14.27
C ILE A 19 6.78 -0.50 -13.18
N SER A 20 6.37 -1.55 -12.47
CA SER A 20 7.19 -2.20 -11.45
C SER A 20 8.30 -3.06 -12.09
N GLU A 21 9.30 -3.43 -11.30
CA GLU A 21 10.35 -4.38 -11.73
C GLU A 21 9.77 -5.74 -12.17
N LYS A 22 8.60 -6.12 -11.64
CA LYS A 22 7.88 -7.34 -12.01
C LYS A 22 6.94 -7.13 -13.21
N GLY A 23 7.02 -5.99 -13.90
CA GLY A 23 6.25 -5.69 -15.12
C GLY A 23 4.78 -5.33 -14.91
N SER A 24 4.32 -5.21 -13.65
CA SER A 24 2.95 -4.77 -13.35
C SER A 24 2.86 -3.25 -13.40
N GLU A 25 1.80 -2.70 -13.99
CA GLU A 25 1.51 -1.28 -13.81
C GLU A 25 0.96 -1.07 -12.40
N VAL A 26 1.53 -0.12 -11.67
CA VAL A 26 1.12 0.30 -10.34
C VAL A 26 0.58 1.70 -10.45
N THR A 27 -0.66 1.90 -10.02
CA THR A 27 -1.29 3.23 -9.95
C THR A 27 -1.41 3.64 -8.49
N LYS A 28 -0.92 4.83 -8.16
CA LYS A 28 -1.08 5.49 -6.87
C LYS A 28 -2.09 6.62 -7.02
N ALA A 29 -3.15 6.58 -6.21
CA ALA A 29 -4.14 7.63 -6.11
C ALA A 29 -3.89 8.47 -4.84
N PHE A 30 -4.01 9.78 -4.98
CA PHE A 30 -3.75 10.74 -3.91
C PHE A 30 -4.79 11.86 -3.92
N CYS A 31 -4.97 12.53 -2.79
CA CYS A 31 -5.87 13.67 -2.68
C CYS A 31 -5.41 14.80 -3.61
N ALA A 32 -6.28 15.25 -4.52
CA ALA A 32 -5.95 16.30 -5.48
C ALA A 32 -5.62 17.66 -4.83
N ARG A 33 -5.96 17.86 -3.55
CA ARG A 33 -5.76 19.12 -2.82
C ARG A 33 -4.44 19.16 -2.04
N CYS A 34 -4.09 18.09 -1.34
CA CYS A 34 -2.94 18.05 -0.43
C CYS A 34 -1.87 17.03 -0.81
N ALA A 35 -2.07 16.27 -1.90
CA ALA A 35 -1.18 15.22 -2.36
C ALA A 35 -0.96 14.05 -1.38
N SER A 36 -1.75 13.95 -0.31
CA SER A 36 -1.70 12.80 0.60
C SER A 36 -2.09 11.51 -0.13
N PRO A 37 -1.30 10.42 0.02
CA PRO A 37 -1.65 9.12 -0.55
C PRO A 37 -2.98 8.61 0.02
N ILE A 38 -3.84 8.10 -0.86
CA ILE A 38 -5.13 7.51 -0.48
C ILE A 38 -5.07 6.00 -0.68
N TYR A 39 -4.93 5.56 -1.94
CA TYR A 39 -4.86 4.15 -2.26
C TYR A 39 -3.88 3.82 -3.38
N GLY A 40 -3.54 2.55 -3.51
CA GLY A 40 -2.84 2.00 -4.66
C GLY A 40 -3.52 0.77 -5.23
N VAL A 41 -3.46 0.63 -6.55
CA VAL A 41 -3.86 -0.57 -7.31
C VAL A 41 -2.71 -1.04 -8.17
N ASN A 42 -2.76 -2.29 -8.61
CA ASN A 42 -1.84 -2.79 -9.61
C ASN A 42 -2.53 -3.83 -10.51
N THR A 43 -1.98 -4.04 -11.70
CA THR A 43 -2.60 -4.91 -12.71
C THR A 43 -2.58 -6.40 -12.38
N ARG A 44 -1.79 -6.87 -11.39
CA ARG A 44 -1.78 -8.28 -10.98
C ARG A 44 -2.92 -8.63 -10.02
N LEU A 45 -3.50 -7.64 -9.34
CA LEU A 45 -4.62 -7.84 -8.42
C LEU A 45 -5.66 -6.72 -8.60
N PRO A 46 -6.36 -6.68 -9.75
CA PRO A 46 -7.20 -5.56 -10.16
C PRO A 46 -8.43 -5.33 -9.26
N ASP A 47 -8.92 -6.39 -8.60
CA ASP A 47 -10.10 -6.34 -7.74
C ASP A 47 -9.76 -5.93 -6.29
N HIS A 48 -8.53 -5.50 -6.02
CA HIS A 48 -8.11 -5.12 -4.67
C HIS A 48 -7.41 -3.76 -4.63
N LEU A 49 -7.59 -3.10 -3.48
CA LEU A 49 -7.00 -1.82 -3.12
C LEU A 49 -6.03 -2.00 -1.94
N THR A 50 -4.93 -1.26 -1.99
CA THR A 50 -4.11 -0.96 -0.82
C THR A 50 -4.50 0.41 -0.31
N LEU A 51 -4.88 0.55 0.96
CA LEU A 51 -5.23 1.82 1.58
C LEU A 51 -4.05 2.33 2.43
N SER A 52 -3.83 3.64 2.44
CA SER A 52 -2.79 4.25 3.25
C SER A 52 -3.24 4.33 4.70
N LEU A 53 -2.46 3.81 5.64
CA LEU A 53 -2.86 3.75 7.06
C LEU A 53 -3.27 5.12 7.64
N GLY A 54 -2.58 6.19 7.22
CA GLY A 54 -2.86 7.56 7.67
C GLY A 54 -4.22 8.12 7.24
N THR A 55 -5.00 7.41 6.41
CA THR A 55 -6.37 7.81 6.06
C THR A 55 -7.44 7.14 6.93
N MET A 56 -7.05 6.34 7.91
CA MET A 56 -7.99 5.62 8.78
C MET A 56 -8.19 6.36 10.10
N ASP A 57 -9.44 6.62 10.46
CA ASP A 57 -9.79 7.17 11.77
C ASP A 57 -9.64 6.12 12.88
N ASP A 58 -9.95 4.86 12.58
CA ASP A 58 -9.77 3.71 13.47
C ASP A 58 -8.93 2.62 12.77
N ALA A 59 -7.71 2.43 13.27
CA ALA A 59 -6.79 1.38 12.84
C ALA A 59 -6.44 0.43 14.00
N SER A 60 -7.22 0.42 15.08
CA SER A 60 -6.94 -0.37 16.29
C SER A 60 -6.91 -1.89 16.03
N GLY A 61 -7.61 -2.35 15.00
CA GLY A 61 -7.62 -3.74 14.55
C GLY A 61 -6.49 -4.14 13.61
N LEU A 62 -5.56 -3.23 13.27
CA LEU A 62 -4.48 -3.49 12.32
C LEU A 62 -3.13 -3.57 13.03
N ALA A 63 -2.37 -4.62 12.70
CA ALA A 63 -0.98 -4.78 13.09
C ALA A 63 -0.09 -4.92 11.85
N ILE A 64 1.18 -4.56 11.99
CA ILE A 64 2.16 -4.79 10.93
C ILE A 64 2.47 -6.28 10.90
N GLU A 65 2.02 -6.98 9.86
CA GLU A 65 2.30 -8.41 9.69
C GLU A 65 3.55 -8.65 8.82
N VAL A 66 3.75 -7.78 7.81
CA VAL A 66 4.78 -7.94 6.80
C VAL A 66 5.41 -6.61 6.43
N VAL A 67 6.74 -6.59 6.34
CA VAL A 67 7.52 -5.47 5.78
C VAL A 67 8.28 -5.95 4.56
N ILE A 68 7.96 -5.34 3.42
CA ILE A 68 8.72 -5.49 2.16
C ILE A 68 9.70 -4.33 2.02
N PHE A 69 10.81 -4.55 1.31
CA PHE A 69 11.89 -3.57 1.16
C PHE A 69 12.60 -3.17 2.47
N LYS A 70 12.72 -4.11 3.42
CA LYS A 70 13.43 -3.90 4.70
C LYS A 70 14.87 -3.40 4.53
N ARG A 71 15.53 -3.70 3.41
CA ARG A 71 16.90 -3.25 3.13
C ARG A 71 17.01 -1.72 3.14
N ASP A 72 15.97 -1.04 2.70
CA ASP A 72 15.94 0.42 2.52
C ASP A 72 15.27 1.11 3.72
N LYS A 73 15.04 0.36 4.81
CA LYS A 73 14.37 0.82 6.03
C LYS A 73 15.20 1.91 6.72
N PRO A 74 14.60 3.05 7.09
CA PRO A 74 15.29 4.03 7.90
C PRO A 74 15.57 3.49 9.31
N HIS A 75 16.66 3.96 9.92
CA HIS A 75 17.10 3.48 11.24
C HIS A 75 16.07 3.69 12.38
N TRP A 76 15.15 4.64 12.22
CA TRP A 76 14.12 4.96 13.21
C TRP A 76 12.86 4.07 13.12
N ASP A 77 12.66 3.32 12.03
CA ASP A 77 11.45 2.53 11.80
C ASP A 77 11.51 1.17 12.52
N GLN A 78 11.52 1.14 13.85
CA GLN A 78 11.69 -0.09 14.62
C GLN A 78 10.49 -1.03 14.47
N LEU A 79 10.73 -2.28 14.04
CA LEU A 79 9.69 -3.29 13.85
C LEU A 79 9.49 -4.06 15.15
N GLY A 80 8.24 -4.43 15.46
CA GLY A 80 7.94 -5.31 16.58
C GLY A 80 8.48 -6.73 16.39
N ASP A 81 8.56 -7.48 17.48
CA ASP A 81 8.95 -8.88 17.45
C ASP A 81 7.94 -9.70 16.62
N GLY A 82 8.45 -10.66 15.83
CA GLY A 82 7.62 -11.56 15.01
C GLY A 82 7.15 -11.00 13.66
N VAL A 83 7.44 -9.74 13.32
CA VAL A 83 7.11 -9.17 12.00
C VAL A 83 7.94 -9.86 10.91
N THR A 84 7.25 -10.45 9.92
CA THR A 84 7.94 -11.03 8.77
C THR A 84 8.50 -9.92 7.90
N ALA A 85 9.77 -10.00 7.52
CA ALA A 85 10.40 -8.93 6.76
C ALA A 85 11.28 -9.44 5.63
N PHE A 86 11.11 -8.84 4.44
CA PHE A 86 11.83 -9.19 3.22
C PHE A 86 12.70 -8.03 2.76
N ALA A 87 13.91 -8.32 2.29
CA ALA A 87 14.84 -7.29 1.81
C ALA A 87 14.29 -6.52 0.59
N THR A 88 13.51 -7.17 -0.26
CA THR A 88 12.89 -6.65 -1.48
C THR A 88 11.49 -7.27 -1.65
N GLN A 89 10.81 -7.02 -2.77
CA GLN A 89 9.55 -7.70 -3.12
C GLN A 89 9.74 -9.24 -3.08
N PRO A 90 9.02 -9.97 -2.21
CA PRO A 90 9.06 -11.43 -2.18
C PRO A 90 8.39 -12.05 -3.42
N ASP A 91 8.76 -13.29 -3.73
CA ASP A 91 8.22 -14.04 -4.88
C ASP A 91 6.85 -14.67 -4.63
N TRP A 92 6.21 -14.38 -3.50
CA TRP A 92 4.86 -14.85 -3.23
C TRP A 92 3.82 -14.11 -4.09
N GLU A 93 2.73 -14.79 -4.40
CA GLU A 93 1.53 -14.18 -4.97
C GLU A 93 0.51 -14.05 -3.84
N PRO A 94 -0.06 -12.85 -3.62
CA PRO A 94 -1.05 -12.62 -2.58
C PRO A 94 -2.36 -13.37 -2.84
#